data_AF-A0A919DF72-F1
#
_entry.id   AF-A0A919DF72-F1
#
_cell.length_a   1.000
_cell.length_b   1.000
_cell.length_c   1.000
_cell.angle_alpha   90.00
_cell.angle_beta   90.00
_cell.angle_gamma   90.00
#
_symmetry.space_group_name_H-M   'P 1'
#
loop_
_entity.id
_entity.type
_entity.pdbx_description
1 polymer ?
#
loop_
_entity_poly.entity_id
_entity_poly.type
_entity_poly.pdbx_seq_one_letter_code
_entity_poly.pdbx_strand_id
1 'polypeptide(L)'
;MGDTRGISGIGDADDIGDMGGIGDAGQVGDTGLSDGPGQAGDAGGADDAARAEDAGRADGSSGGETLGGRDALLARAVRLRESGHREEARTLLLTLSERCPDDAEVAYQTAWVHDTLGLEAEALPHYVRAIQLPGLSDDDRRGALLGLGSTYRILGKYPEAVATLRDASAEYPDDGALRAFLAMALYNTGRSRDAMEILLHQLATTSQDPEIARYRPAIEHYATDLDATV
;
A
#
# COMPACT_ATOMS: atom_id res chain seq x y z
N MET A 1 4.17 -8.96 49.26
CA MET A 1 3.68 -10.09 48.46
C MET A 1 3.08 -9.52 47.19
N GLY A 2 3.87 -9.48 46.11
CA GLY A 2 3.38 -9.07 44.79
C GLY A 2 2.84 -10.30 44.06
N ASP A 3 1.64 -10.18 43.50
CA ASP A 3 0.94 -11.27 42.82
C ASP A 3 1.04 -11.01 41.31
N THR A 4 2.02 -11.66 40.66
CA THR A 4 2.16 -11.70 39.19
C THR A 4 1.20 -12.75 38.65
N ARG A 5 0.03 -12.33 38.16
CA ARG A 5 -0.79 -13.19 37.31
C ARG A 5 -0.31 -13.07 35.87
N GLY A 6 0.35 -14.13 35.41
CA GLY A 6 0.71 -14.33 34.02
C GLY A 6 -0.54 -14.35 33.14
N ILE A 7 -0.53 -13.49 32.13
CA ILE A 7 -1.38 -13.63 30.95
C ILE A 7 -0.79 -14.74 30.08
N SER A 8 -1.17 -15.98 30.40
CA SER A 8 -0.94 -17.15 29.56
C SER A 8 -2.10 -17.23 28.59
N GLY A 9 -1.86 -17.02 27.29
CA GLY A 9 -2.87 -17.19 26.26
C GLY A 9 -2.72 -16.26 25.06
N ILE A 10 -1.58 -16.32 24.38
CA ILE A 10 -1.55 -15.97 22.94
C ILE A 10 -1.81 -17.30 22.24
N GLY A 11 -3.04 -17.46 21.74
CA GLY A 11 -3.42 -18.60 20.91
C GLY A 11 -2.53 -18.69 19.68
N ASP A 12 -2.35 -19.92 19.21
CA ASP A 12 -1.49 -20.30 18.09
C ASP A 12 -1.68 -19.36 16.89
N ALA A 13 -0.56 -18.86 16.35
CA ALA A 13 -0.50 -17.90 15.25
C ALA A 13 -0.91 -18.49 13.88
N ASP A 14 -1.45 -19.71 13.86
CA ASP A 14 -1.74 -20.49 12.66
C ASP A 14 -3.15 -20.24 12.08
N ASP A 15 -3.99 -19.42 12.73
CA ASP A 15 -5.43 -19.27 12.38
C ASP A 15 -5.83 -17.85 11.93
N ILE A 16 -4.86 -16.99 11.58
CA ILE A 16 -5.14 -15.72 10.87
C ILE A 16 -5.12 -16.01 9.37
N GLY A 17 -6.13 -16.77 8.91
CA GLY A 17 -6.32 -17.09 7.50
C GLY A 17 -6.52 -15.84 6.65
N ASP A 18 -5.82 -15.79 5.51
CA ASP A 18 -6.08 -14.98 4.30
C ASP A 18 -6.82 -13.65 4.55
N MET A 19 -6.22 -12.78 5.35
CA MET A 19 -6.62 -11.38 5.44
C MET A 19 -6.11 -10.71 4.17
N GLY A 20 -6.91 -10.76 3.10
CA GLY A 20 -6.61 -10.24 1.77
C GLY A 20 -5.69 -9.03 1.81
N GLY A 21 -4.58 -9.12 1.08
CA GLY A 21 -3.45 -8.19 1.17
C GLY A 21 -3.88 -6.72 1.07
N ILE A 22 -3.04 -5.87 1.64
CA ILE A 22 -3.40 -4.56 2.22
C ILE A 22 -3.78 -3.49 1.16
N GLY A 23 -3.85 -3.84 -0.12
CA GLY A 23 -3.92 -2.86 -1.20
C GLY A 23 -5.09 -2.97 -2.16
N ASP A 24 -6.10 -3.82 -1.92
CA ASP A 24 -7.32 -3.83 -2.76
C ASP A 24 -8.35 -2.76 -2.36
N ALA A 25 -7.98 -1.82 -1.48
CA ALA A 25 -8.74 -0.60 -1.26
C ALA A 25 -8.59 0.29 -2.51
N GLY A 26 -9.37 -0.01 -3.54
CA GLY A 26 -9.41 0.70 -4.80
C GLY A 26 -9.45 2.21 -4.59
N GLN A 27 -8.74 2.93 -5.46
CA GLN A 27 -8.88 4.37 -5.62
C GLN A 27 -10.37 4.74 -5.64
N VAL A 28 -10.86 5.33 -4.55
CA VAL A 28 -12.15 6.03 -4.57
C VAL A 28 -11.93 7.30 -5.38
N GLY A 29 -12.10 7.15 -6.69
CA GLY A 29 -12.20 8.27 -7.61
C GLY A 29 -13.40 9.13 -7.21
N ASP A 30 -13.13 10.40 -6.98
CA ASP A 30 -14.14 11.45 -6.88
C ASP A 30 -14.85 11.59 -8.23
N THR A 31 -16.00 10.92 -8.39
CA THR A 31 -16.87 11.10 -9.55
C THR A 31 -18.03 12.04 -9.20
N GLY A 32 -17.77 13.33 -9.29
CA GLY A 32 -18.80 14.36 -9.41
C GLY A 32 -19.28 14.50 -10.86
N LEU A 33 -20.46 13.96 -11.15
CA LEU A 33 -21.22 14.12 -12.41
C LEU A 33 -21.92 15.49 -12.48
N SER A 34 -21.92 16.15 -13.65
CA SER A 34 -23.15 16.38 -14.47
C SER A 34 -22.94 17.30 -15.69
N ASP A 35 -23.12 16.71 -16.88
CA ASP A 35 -23.94 17.10 -18.05
C ASP A 35 -23.86 18.45 -18.78
N GLY A 36 -23.70 18.36 -20.12
CA GLY A 36 -24.43 19.19 -21.11
C GLY A 36 -23.74 19.40 -22.47
N PRO A 37 -24.42 19.30 -23.64
CA PRO A 37 -23.83 18.86 -24.92
C PRO A 37 -23.62 19.95 -25.99
N GLY A 38 -22.80 19.67 -27.03
CA GLY A 38 -22.62 20.60 -28.16
C GLY A 38 -21.88 20.05 -29.39
N GLN A 39 -22.63 19.39 -30.27
CA GLN A 39 -22.58 19.39 -31.75
C GLN A 39 -21.32 19.06 -32.58
N ALA A 40 -21.63 18.30 -33.63
CA ALA A 40 -20.83 17.85 -34.77
C ALA A 40 -20.27 18.96 -35.67
N GLY A 41 -19.16 18.64 -36.33
CA GLY A 41 -18.63 19.34 -37.51
C GLY A 41 -17.79 18.35 -38.33
N ASP A 42 -18.18 18.17 -39.58
CA ASP A 42 -17.71 17.22 -40.57
C ASP A 42 -16.51 17.74 -41.39
N ALA A 43 -15.92 16.81 -42.16
CA ALA A 43 -15.17 16.98 -43.41
C ALA A 43 -13.64 17.19 -43.38
N GLY A 44 -12.95 16.12 -43.79
CA GLY A 44 -12.37 16.08 -45.15
C GLY A 44 -10.87 16.36 -45.30
N GLY A 45 -10.17 15.45 -45.99
CA GLY A 45 -8.87 15.75 -46.61
C GLY A 45 -7.92 14.56 -46.64
N ALA A 46 -7.86 13.88 -47.78
CA ALA A 46 -6.98 12.77 -48.07
C ALA A 46 -5.61 13.21 -48.64
N ASP A 47 -4.71 12.23 -48.71
CA ASP A 47 -3.57 12.07 -49.62
C ASP A 47 -2.34 12.98 -49.44
N ASP A 48 -1.19 12.38 -49.08
CA ASP A 48 -0.21 12.05 -50.12
C ASP A 48 0.94 11.18 -49.60
N ALA A 49 1.35 10.25 -50.48
CA ALA A 49 2.41 9.28 -50.27
C ALA A 49 3.78 9.84 -50.68
N ALA A 50 4.85 9.46 -49.98
CA ALA A 50 6.16 9.28 -50.59
C ALA A 50 7.07 8.38 -49.73
N ARG A 51 7.45 7.23 -50.30
CA ARG A 51 8.57 6.40 -49.88
C ARG A 51 9.89 7.03 -50.34
N ALA A 52 10.95 6.88 -49.55
CA ALA A 52 12.30 6.65 -50.06
C ALA A 52 13.12 5.87 -49.02
N GLU A 53 13.75 4.80 -49.48
CA GLU A 53 14.64 3.91 -48.74
C GLU A 53 16.08 4.49 -48.68
N ASP A 54 16.80 4.07 -47.64
CA ASP A 54 18.14 3.41 -47.71
C ASP A 54 19.32 4.05 -46.94
N ALA A 55 20.01 3.13 -46.25
CA ALA A 55 21.40 3.07 -45.82
C ALA A 55 21.96 4.11 -44.82
N GLY A 56 22.02 3.66 -43.57
CA GLY A 56 23.30 3.21 -43.00
C GLY A 56 24.24 4.26 -42.42
N ARG A 57 24.15 4.47 -41.11
CA ARG A 57 25.35 4.57 -40.27
C ARG A 57 25.04 4.12 -38.84
N ALA A 58 25.80 3.12 -38.40
CA ALA A 58 25.84 2.65 -37.05
C ALA A 58 26.28 3.79 -36.12
N ASP A 59 25.42 4.14 -35.18
CA ASP A 59 25.82 4.82 -33.96
C ASP A 59 25.18 4.07 -32.78
N GLY A 60 25.98 3.86 -31.74
CA GLY A 60 25.64 2.98 -30.62
C GLY A 60 24.53 3.56 -29.77
N SER A 61 23.29 3.11 -29.99
CA SER A 61 22.17 3.35 -29.08
C SER A 61 21.84 2.08 -28.30
N SER A 62 22.62 1.81 -27.26
CA SER A 62 22.23 0.89 -26.19
C SER A 62 21.35 1.63 -25.18
N GLY A 63 20.10 1.96 -25.56
CA GLY A 63 19.23 2.73 -24.66
C GLY A 63 17.72 2.73 -24.96
N GLY A 64 17.23 2.05 -26.00
CA GLY A 64 15.83 2.17 -26.43
C GLY A 64 14.91 0.97 -26.18
N GLU A 65 15.43 -0.25 -26.03
CA GLU A 65 14.60 -1.46 -26.12
C GLU A 65 14.12 -2.03 -24.78
N THR A 66 14.58 -1.49 -23.63
CA THR A 66 14.39 -2.15 -22.32
C THR A 66 13.29 -1.53 -21.46
N LEU A 67 13.04 -0.22 -21.57
CA LEU A 67 12.07 0.51 -20.73
C LEU A 67 10.61 0.20 -21.12
N GLY A 68 10.26 0.27 -22.41
CA GLY A 68 8.92 -0.08 -22.87
C GLY A 68 8.57 -1.55 -22.62
N GLY A 69 9.57 -2.44 -22.63
CA GLY A 69 9.40 -3.84 -22.26
C GLY A 69 9.18 -4.03 -20.75
N ARG A 70 9.93 -3.30 -19.91
CA ARG A 70 9.73 -3.31 -18.44
C ARG A 70 8.33 -2.83 -18.08
N ASP A 71 7.96 -1.64 -18.54
CA ASP A 71 6.69 -0.99 -18.21
C ASP A 71 5.50 -1.85 -18.62
N ALA A 72 5.54 -2.43 -19.83
CA ALA A 72 4.48 -3.31 -20.33
C ALA A 72 4.34 -4.59 -19.50
N LEU A 73 5.47 -5.20 -19.08
CA LEU A 73 5.46 -6.39 -18.24
C LEU A 73 5.00 -6.06 -16.82
N LEU A 74 5.40 -4.93 -16.26
CA LEU A 74 4.97 -4.51 -14.93
C LEU A 74 3.46 -4.22 -14.93
N ALA A 75 2.97 -3.45 -15.90
CA ALA A 75 1.53 -3.21 -16.05
C ALA A 75 0.73 -4.51 -16.24
N ARG A 76 1.30 -5.50 -16.94
CA ARG A 76 0.69 -6.83 -17.04
C ARG A 76 0.66 -7.55 -15.69
N ALA A 77 1.74 -7.51 -14.93
CA ALA A 77 1.79 -8.14 -13.60
C ALA A 77 0.78 -7.51 -12.64
N VAL A 78 0.66 -6.18 -12.64
CA VAL A 78 -0.34 -5.45 -11.84
C VAL A 78 -1.75 -5.91 -12.18
N ARG A 79 -2.11 -5.95 -13.47
CA ARG A 79 -3.43 -6.47 -13.90
C ARG A 79 -3.68 -7.93 -13.51
N LEU A 80 -2.64 -8.78 -13.57
CA LEU A 80 -2.76 -10.17 -13.12
C LEU A 80 -3.05 -10.24 -11.63
N ARG A 81 -2.37 -9.43 -10.80
CA ARG A 81 -2.65 -9.37 -9.36
C ARG A 81 -4.08 -8.90 -9.07
N GLU A 82 -4.49 -7.79 -9.69
CA GLU A 82 -5.82 -7.19 -9.50
C GLU A 82 -6.95 -8.13 -9.96
N SER A 83 -6.71 -8.95 -10.98
CA SER A 83 -7.67 -9.96 -11.46
C SER A 83 -7.64 -11.28 -10.68
N GLY A 84 -6.88 -11.36 -9.59
CA GLY A 84 -6.78 -12.55 -8.73
C GLY A 84 -5.78 -13.61 -9.20
N HIS A 85 -5.11 -13.43 -10.34
CA HIS A 85 -4.06 -14.32 -10.87
C HIS A 85 -2.71 -14.05 -10.19
N ARG A 86 -2.69 -14.09 -8.85
CA ARG A 86 -1.58 -13.63 -8.01
C ARG A 86 -0.29 -14.43 -8.23
N GLU A 87 -0.37 -15.74 -8.45
CA GLU A 87 0.81 -16.58 -8.73
C GLU A 87 1.46 -16.28 -10.09
N GLU A 88 0.64 -16.01 -11.12
CA GLU A 88 1.15 -15.58 -12.43
C GLU A 88 1.81 -14.19 -12.33
N ALA A 89 1.19 -13.27 -11.59
CA ALA A 89 1.76 -11.97 -11.29
C ALA A 89 3.11 -12.12 -10.56
N ARG A 90 3.20 -12.98 -9.55
CA ARG A 90 4.43 -13.27 -8.80
C ARG A 90 5.53 -13.78 -9.70
N THR A 91 5.25 -14.74 -10.57
CA THR A 91 6.23 -15.28 -11.52
C THR A 91 6.80 -14.18 -12.42
N LEU A 92 5.93 -13.31 -12.93
CA LEU A 92 6.34 -12.20 -13.79
C LEU A 92 7.15 -11.14 -13.04
N LEU A 93 6.77 -10.82 -11.80
CA LEU A 93 7.43 -9.86 -10.93
C LEU A 93 8.80 -10.32 -10.44
N LEU A 94 8.96 -11.61 -10.15
CA LEU A 94 10.27 -12.20 -9.86
C LEU A 94 11.21 -12.10 -11.07
N THR A 95 10.69 -12.41 -12.27
CA THR A 95 11.45 -12.24 -13.53
C THR A 95 11.87 -10.78 -13.75
N LEU A 96 10.99 -9.83 -13.45
CA LEU A 96 11.31 -8.41 -13.54
C LEU A 96 12.33 -7.97 -12.47
N SER A 97 12.22 -8.49 -11.25
CA SER A 97 13.16 -8.19 -10.15
C SER A 97 14.58 -8.65 -10.47
N GLU A 98 14.73 -9.77 -11.17
CA GLU A 98 16.04 -10.25 -11.62
C GLU A 98 16.64 -9.35 -12.72
N ARG A 99 15.79 -8.85 -13.64
CA ARG A 99 16.22 -8.01 -14.77
C ARG A 99 16.47 -6.56 -14.37
N CYS A 100 15.71 -6.07 -13.40
CA CYS A 100 15.68 -4.69 -12.94
C CYS A 100 15.80 -4.66 -11.42
N PRO A 101 16.95 -5.08 -10.85
CA PRO A 101 17.10 -5.20 -9.41
C PRO A 101 17.00 -3.83 -8.70
N ASP A 102 17.42 -2.75 -9.34
CA ASP A 102 17.42 -1.40 -8.74
C ASP A 102 16.17 -0.57 -9.08
N ASP A 103 15.09 -1.24 -9.48
CA ASP A 103 13.79 -0.61 -9.73
C ASP A 103 12.89 -0.70 -8.50
N ALA A 104 12.63 0.47 -7.90
CA ALA A 104 11.85 0.58 -6.67
C ALA A 104 10.39 0.13 -6.85
N GLU A 105 9.79 0.45 -8.00
CA GLU A 105 8.40 0.09 -8.32
C GLU A 105 8.26 -1.42 -8.48
N VAL A 106 9.18 -2.06 -9.22
CA VAL A 106 9.21 -3.52 -9.36
C VAL A 106 9.39 -4.18 -7.99
N ALA A 107 10.29 -3.67 -7.15
CA ALA A 107 10.48 -4.19 -5.80
C ALA A 107 9.19 -4.08 -4.96
N TYR A 108 8.51 -2.94 -5.01
CA TYR A 108 7.24 -2.72 -4.29
C TYR A 108 6.15 -3.68 -4.77
N GLN A 109 5.93 -3.76 -6.09
CA GLN A 109 4.90 -4.64 -6.66
C GLN A 109 5.20 -6.13 -6.35
N THR A 110 6.48 -6.50 -6.33
CA THR A 110 6.93 -7.85 -5.91
C THR A 110 6.66 -8.09 -4.44
N ALA A 111 6.92 -7.12 -3.56
CA ALA A 111 6.60 -7.26 -2.15
C ALA A 111 5.10 -7.48 -1.93
N TRP A 112 4.28 -6.64 -2.59
CA TRP A 112 2.83 -6.68 -2.45
C TRP A 112 2.25 -7.99 -2.96
N VAL A 113 2.71 -8.55 -4.10
CA VAL A 113 2.18 -9.84 -4.55
C VAL A 113 2.49 -10.98 -3.57
N HIS A 114 3.67 -10.99 -2.94
CA HIS A 114 4.00 -11.96 -1.89
C HIS A 114 3.11 -11.79 -0.66
N ASP A 115 2.89 -10.55 -0.22
CA ASP A 115 2.00 -10.23 0.91
C ASP A 115 0.56 -10.70 0.64
N THR A 116 0.03 -10.46 -0.57
CA THR A 116 -1.31 -10.96 -0.97
C THR A 116 -1.42 -12.48 -1.12
N LEU A 117 -0.30 -13.19 -1.09
CA LEU A 117 -0.22 -14.66 -1.10
C LEU A 117 0.06 -15.24 0.29
N GLY A 118 0.16 -14.40 1.34
CA GLY A 118 0.53 -14.84 2.70
C GLY A 118 1.99 -15.30 2.80
N LEU A 119 2.87 -14.70 1.98
CA LEU A 119 4.31 -14.99 1.94
C LEU A 119 5.08 -13.82 2.58
N GLU A 120 4.74 -13.44 3.81
CA GLU A 120 5.24 -12.23 4.47
C GLU A 120 6.76 -12.24 4.65
N ALA A 121 7.32 -13.42 4.96
CA ALA A 121 8.76 -13.58 5.11
C ALA A 121 9.51 -13.29 3.78
N GLU A 122 8.89 -13.62 2.65
CA GLU A 122 9.41 -13.38 1.31
C GLU A 122 9.13 -11.93 0.86
N ALA A 123 8.00 -11.35 1.25
CA ALA A 123 7.64 -9.96 0.96
C ALA A 123 8.60 -8.95 1.61
N LEU A 124 9.03 -9.23 2.85
CA LEU A 124 9.85 -8.34 3.66
C LEU A 124 11.09 -7.75 2.94
N PRO A 125 12.01 -8.54 2.37
CA PRO A 125 13.19 -7.99 1.68
C PRO A 125 12.82 -7.11 0.48
N HIS A 126 11.71 -7.40 -0.21
CA HIS A 126 11.25 -6.60 -1.34
C HIS A 126 10.71 -5.24 -0.89
N TYR A 127 9.93 -5.18 0.20
CA TYR A 127 9.48 -3.90 0.77
C TYR A 127 10.64 -3.02 1.23
N VAL A 128 11.59 -3.61 1.98
CA VAL A 128 12.78 -2.89 2.44
C VAL A 128 13.56 -2.32 1.25
N ARG A 129 13.74 -3.13 0.20
CA ARG A 129 14.41 -2.70 -1.03
C ARG A 129 13.67 -1.55 -1.72
N ALA A 130 12.34 -1.65 -1.86
CA ALA A 130 11.53 -0.62 -2.50
C ALA A 130 11.69 0.76 -1.82
N ILE A 131 11.72 0.79 -0.48
CA ILE A 131 11.84 2.02 0.30
C ILE A 131 13.26 2.60 0.26
N GLN A 132 14.28 1.76 0.10
CA GLN A 132 15.69 2.19 0.02
C GLN A 132 16.08 2.72 -1.35
N LEU A 133 15.40 2.29 -2.41
CA LEU A 133 15.67 2.71 -3.77
C LEU A 133 14.99 4.06 -4.10
N PRO A 134 15.61 4.91 -4.93
CA PRO A 134 14.98 6.14 -5.40
C PRO A 134 13.91 5.85 -6.47
N GLY A 135 13.01 6.80 -6.69
CA GLY A 135 12.07 6.76 -7.83
C GLY A 135 10.71 6.15 -7.52
N LEU A 136 10.45 5.77 -6.27
CA LEU A 136 9.12 5.40 -5.82
C LEU A 136 8.22 6.65 -5.77
N SER A 137 7.00 6.56 -6.33
CA SER A 137 6.03 7.65 -6.22
C SER A 137 5.61 7.84 -4.76
N ASP A 138 5.08 9.01 -4.39
CA ASP A 138 4.62 9.25 -3.01
C ASP A 138 3.52 8.27 -2.59
N ASP A 139 2.64 7.89 -3.53
CA ASP A 139 1.57 6.93 -3.29
C ASP A 139 2.11 5.51 -3.10
N ASP A 140 3.03 5.06 -3.96
CA ASP A 140 3.67 3.74 -3.83
C ASP A 140 4.52 3.68 -2.57
N ARG A 141 5.19 4.77 -2.19
CA ARG A 141 6.01 4.83 -0.98
C ARG A 141 5.18 4.74 0.28
N ARG A 142 4.04 5.43 0.32
CA ARG A 142 3.04 5.30 1.38
C ARG A 142 2.53 3.86 1.48
N GLY A 143 2.17 3.26 0.34
CA GLY A 143 1.73 1.86 0.25
C GLY A 143 2.82 0.87 0.68
N ALA A 144 4.07 1.09 0.31
CA ALA A 144 5.21 0.25 0.68
C ALA A 144 5.50 0.30 2.18
N LEU A 145 5.42 1.48 2.80
CA LEU A 145 5.61 1.64 4.25
C LEU A 145 4.48 0.99 5.06
N LEU A 146 3.23 1.17 4.62
CA LEU A 146 2.07 0.52 5.23
C LEU A 146 2.18 -1.00 5.10
N GLY A 147 2.53 -1.49 3.91
CA GLY A 147 2.84 -2.89 3.63
C GLY A 147 3.92 -3.44 4.55
N LEU A 148 5.09 -2.82 4.57
CA LEU A 148 6.22 -3.21 5.42
C LEU A 148 5.84 -3.28 6.90
N GLY A 149 5.15 -2.26 7.41
CA GLY A 149 4.69 -2.21 8.79
C GLY A 149 3.76 -3.36 9.15
N SER A 150 2.80 -3.67 8.26
CA SER A 150 1.90 -4.82 8.44
C SER A 150 2.63 -6.15 8.35
N THR A 151 3.53 -6.32 7.37
CA THR A 151 4.37 -7.52 7.22
C THR A 151 5.23 -7.76 8.47
N TYR A 152 5.86 -6.72 9.04
CA TYR A 152 6.57 -6.83 10.31
C TYR A 152 5.66 -7.31 11.44
N ARG A 153 4.42 -6.79 11.52
CA ARG A 153 3.44 -7.18 12.55
C ARG A 153 3.04 -8.65 12.42
N ILE A 154 2.76 -9.14 11.20
CA ILE A 154 2.41 -10.56 10.98
C ILE A 154 3.58 -11.48 11.36
N LEU A 155 4.81 -11.08 11.05
CA LEU A 155 6.03 -11.82 11.41
C LEU A 155 6.39 -11.72 12.90
N GLY A 156 5.56 -11.10 13.74
CA GLY A 156 5.82 -10.93 15.18
C GLY A 156 6.90 -9.90 15.53
N LYS A 157 7.41 -9.16 14.54
CA LYS A 157 8.42 -8.10 14.68
C LYS A 157 7.73 -6.77 15.06
N TYR A 158 7.02 -6.78 16.18
CA TYR A 158 6.18 -5.67 16.59
C TYR A 158 6.93 -4.34 16.81
N PRO A 159 8.14 -4.30 17.40
CA PRO A 159 8.89 -3.05 17.53
C PRO A 159 9.20 -2.39 16.19
N GLU A 160 9.59 -3.17 15.18
CA GLU A 160 9.87 -2.72 13.82
C GLU A 160 8.60 -2.26 13.10
N ALA A 161 7.48 -2.97 13.30
CA ALA A 161 6.17 -2.54 12.80
C ALA A 161 5.79 -1.16 13.36
N VAL A 162 5.89 -0.98 14.68
CA VAL A 162 5.58 0.28 15.36
C VAL A 162 6.51 1.41 14.89
N ALA A 163 7.80 1.16 14.72
CA ALA A 163 8.74 2.16 14.21
C ALA A 163 8.37 2.59 12.79
N THR A 164 8.25 1.62 11.87
CA THR A 164 7.90 1.86 10.47
C THR A 164 6.60 2.63 10.33
N LEU A 165 5.53 2.21 11.03
CA LEU A 165 4.21 2.82 10.92
C LEU A 165 4.13 4.19 11.60
N ARG A 166 4.93 4.42 12.65
CA ARG A 166 5.03 5.75 13.27
C ARG A 166 5.70 6.74 12.34
N ASP A 167 6.83 6.35 11.75
CA ASP A 167 7.56 7.21 10.82
C ASP A 167 6.70 7.50 9.58
N ALA A 168 6.03 6.48 9.04
CA ALA A 168 5.09 6.63 7.94
C ALA A 168 3.89 7.53 8.30
N SER A 169 3.31 7.40 9.49
CA SER A 169 2.20 8.27 9.92
C SER A 169 2.65 9.73 10.13
N ALA A 170 3.91 9.95 10.49
CA ALA A 170 4.48 11.29 10.59
C ALA A 170 4.73 11.91 9.20
N GLU A 171 5.09 11.09 8.23
CA GLU A 171 5.31 11.52 6.85
C GLU A 171 4.00 11.75 6.07
N TYR A 172 2.98 10.93 6.31
CA TYR A 172 1.67 11.02 5.68
C TYR A 172 0.58 11.25 6.75
N PRO A 173 0.52 12.44 7.37
CA PRO A 173 -0.35 12.71 8.52
C PRO A 173 -1.84 12.62 8.21
N ASP A 174 -2.25 12.71 6.94
CA ASP A 174 -3.65 12.62 6.54
C ASP A 174 -4.10 11.17 6.27
N ASP A 175 -3.16 10.22 6.23
CA ASP A 175 -3.48 8.82 5.94
C ASP A 175 -4.11 8.12 7.14
N GLY A 176 -5.41 7.83 7.03
CA GLY A 176 -6.15 7.11 8.06
C GLY A 176 -5.75 5.64 8.20
N ALA A 177 -5.29 4.99 7.13
CA ALA A 177 -4.90 3.59 7.18
C ALA A 177 -3.60 3.43 7.98
N LEU A 178 -2.60 4.25 7.73
CA LEU A 178 -1.33 4.23 8.48
C LEU A 178 -1.54 4.36 9.99
N ARG A 179 -2.43 5.26 10.43
CA ARG A 179 -2.81 5.41 11.84
C ARG A 179 -3.51 4.16 12.40
N ALA A 180 -4.44 3.57 11.65
CA ALA A 180 -5.12 2.35 12.08
C ALA A 180 -4.14 1.17 12.22
N PHE A 181 -3.23 1.01 11.26
CA PHE A 181 -2.17 0.00 11.32
C PHE A 181 -1.19 0.24 12.47
N LEU A 182 -0.82 1.51 12.72
CA LEU A 182 -0.01 1.87 13.88
C LEU A 182 -0.70 1.48 15.20
N ALA A 183 -2.01 1.76 15.34
CA ALA A 183 -2.77 1.37 16.51
C ALA A 183 -2.78 -0.16 16.71
N MET A 184 -2.95 -0.95 15.63
CA MET A 184 -2.85 -2.42 15.70
C MET A 184 -1.46 -2.86 16.19
N ALA A 185 -0.39 -2.28 15.65
CA ALA A 185 0.97 -2.60 16.07
C ALA A 185 1.25 -2.18 17.53
N LEU A 186 0.73 -1.04 17.98
CA LEU A 186 0.82 -0.58 19.36
C LEU A 186 0.12 -1.55 20.32
N TYR A 187 -1.06 -2.05 19.96
CA TYR A 187 -1.76 -3.09 20.71
C TYR A 187 -0.91 -4.35 20.87
N ASN A 188 -0.23 -4.81 19.81
CA ASN A 188 0.66 -5.98 19.90
C ASN A 188 1.85 -5.77 20.87
N THR A 189 2.23 -4.52 21.14
CA THR A 189 3.28 -4.17 22.13
C THR A 189 2.73 -3.86 23.53
N GLY A 190 1.44 -4.08 23.78
CA GLY A 190 0.79 -3.78 25.06
C GLY A 190 0.48 -2.29 25.28
N ARG A 191 0.70 -1.43 24.28
CA ARG A 191 0.38 0.01 24.32
C ARG A 191 -1.07 0.27 23.92
N SER A 192 -2.00 -0.44 24.56
CA SER A 192 -3.42 -0.43 24.21
C SER A 192 -4.09 0.92 24.44
N ARG A 193 -3.62 1.70 25.43
CA ARG A 193 -4.11 3.07 25.67
C ARG A 193 -3.88 3.96 24.46
N ASP A 194 -2.63 4.02 23.99
CA ASP A 194 -2.24 4.81 22.82
C ASP A 194 -2.91 4.32 21.54
N ALA A 195 -3.07 3.00 21.37
CA ALA A 195 -3.81 2.43 20.25
C ALA A 195 -5.28 2.89 20.24
N MET A 196 -5.93 2.88 21.41
CA MET A 196 -7.33 3.28 21.53
C MET A 196 -7.52 4.79 21.34
N GLU A 197 -6.62 5.61 21.85
CA GLU A 197 -6.60 7.05 21.60
C GLU A 197 -6.59 7.36 20.09
N ILE A 198 -5.70 6.72 19.33
CA ILE A 198 -5.61 6.89 17.87
C ILE A 198 -6.94 6.51 17.20
N LEU A 199 -7.49 5.34 17.53
CA LEU A 199 -8.71 4.83 16.89
C LEU A 199 -9.95 5.66 17.24
N LEU A 200 -10.08 6.13 18.49
CA LEU A 200 -11.19 6.99 18.89
C LEU A 200 -11.12 8.36 18.22
N HIS A 201 -9.93 8.95 18.09
CA HIS A 201 -9.76 10.17 17.33
C HIS A 201 -10.11 9.98 15.85
N GLN A 202 -9.69 8.86 15.24
CA GLN A 202 -10.11 8.56 13.87
C GLN A 202 -11.63 8.40 13.76
N LEU A 203 -12.24 7.60 14.64
CA LEU A 203 -13.69 7.38 14.66
C LEU A 203 -14.47 8.69 14.79
N ALA A 204 -14.06 9.55 15.72
CA ALA A 204 -14.67 10.85 15.96
C ALA A 204 -14.58 11.77 14.73
N THR A 205 -13.44 11.77 14.03
CA THR A 205 -13.16 12.70 12.94
C THR A 205 -13.74 12.25 11.59
N THR A 206 -13.68 10.96 11.28
CA THR A 206 -14.00 10.44 9.94
C THR A 206 -15.41 9.84 9.82
N SER A 207 -16.05 9.49 10.94
CA SER A 207 -17.37 8.85 10.90
C SER A 207 -18.44 9.77 10.33
N GLN A 208 -19.18 9.23 9.36
CA GLN A 208 -20.39 9.83 8.77
C GLN A 208 -21.68 9.31 9.43
N ASP A 209 -21.57 8.43 10.44
CA ASP A 209 -22.70 7.94 11.21
C ASP A 209 -23.26 9.08 12.09
N PRO A 210 -24.54 9.47 11.93
CA PRO A 210 -25.15 10.54 12.72
C PRO A 210 -25.10 10.31 14.23
N GLU A 211 -25.22 9.05 14.68
CA GLU A 211 -25.20 8.71 16.10
C GLU A 211 -23.79 8.87 16.67
N ILE A 212 -22.75 8.46 15.92
CA ILE A 212 -21.35 8.70 16.33
C ILE A 212 -21.04 10.19 16.32
N ALA A 213 -21.47 10.91 15.28
CA ALA A 213 -21.25 12.35 15.16
C ALA A 213 -21.87 13.14 16.31
N ARG A 214 -23.05 12.73 16.79
CA ARG A 214 -23.72 13.31 17.96
C ARG A 214 -22.89 13.19 19.24
N TYR A 215 -22.12 12.12 19.40
CA TYR A 215 -21.25 11.88 20.57
C TYR A 215 -19.79 12.28 20.35
N ARG A 216 -19.45 12.93 19.23
CA ARG A 216 -18.07 13.33 18.90
C ARG A 216 -17.32 14.02 20.05
N PRO A 217 -17.87 15.05 20.73
CA PRO A 217 -17.14 15.71 21.83
C PRO A 217 -16.83 14.77 23.01
N ALA A 218 -17.71 13.82 23.29
CA ALA A 218 -17.48 12.82 24.35
C ALA A 218 -16.41 11.81 23.92
N ILE A 219 -16.46 11.34 22.67
CA ILE A 219 -15.47 10.41 22.11
C ILE A 219 -14.07 11.06 22.11
N GLU A 220 -13.96 12.32 21.68
CA GLU A 220 -12.70 13.08 21.72
C GLU A 220 -12.18 13.28 23.14
N HIS A 221 -13.07 13.53 24.11
CA HIS A 221 -12.68 13.63 25.51
C HIS A 221 -12.10 12.31 26.03
N TYR A 222 -12.81 11.19 25.83
CA TYR A 222 -12.34 9.87 26.27
C TYR A 222 -11.09 9.40 25.54
N ALA A 223 -10.87 9.81 24.30
CA ALA A 223 -9.64 9.51 23.58
C ALA A 223 -8.40 9.96 24.36
N THR A 224 -8.47 11.12 25.05
CA THR A 224 -7.35 11.67 25.84
C THR A 224 -7.19 11.01 27.22
N ASP A 225 -8.28 10.48 27.78
CA ASP A 225 -8.26 9.83 29.09
C ASP A 225 -9.37 8.76 29.24
N LEU A 226 -9.11 7.56 28.71
CA LEU A 226 -10.05 6.44 28.78
C LEU A 226 -10.27 5.89 30.19
N ASP A 227 -9.31 6.10 31.09
CA ASP A 227 -9.33 5.56 32.45
C ASP A 227 -9.98 6.54 33.45
N ALA A 228 -10.44 7.70 32.98
CA ALA A 228 -11.07 8.71 33.81
C ALA A 228 -12.35 8.17 34.46
N THR A 229 -12.30 7.90 35.75
CA THR A 229 -13.48 7.59 36.58
C THR A 229 -13.76 8.74 37.55
N VAL A 230 -15.02 9.15 37.64
CA VAL A 230 -15.53 10.10 38.64
C VAL A 230 -15.90 9.43 39.95
#